data_AF-A0A533I6E5-F1
#
_entry.id   AF-A0A533I6E5-F1
#
_cell.length_a   1.000
_cell.length_b   1.000
_cell.length_c   1.000
_cell.angle_alpha   90.00
_cell.angle_beta   90.00
_cell.angle_gamma   90.00
#
_symmetry.space_group_name_H-M   'P 1'
#
loop_
_entity.id
_entity.type
_entity.pdbx_description
1 polymer ?
#
loop_
_entity_poly.entity_id
_entity_poly.type
_entity_poly.pdbx_seq_one_letter_code
_entity_poly.pdbx_strand_id
1 'polypeptide(L)'
;MFTRFILAAASVAALSACAITPQQYESTPVLAQSPVGPVTCQIYTHEQVTWDRSINRPASMSVTTADNLCRQEGARIMQGGAPNYAPTAAAPAN
;
A
#
# COMPACT_ATOMS: atom_id res chain seq x y z
N MET A 1 22.89 -9.11 38.31
CA MET A 1 21.87 -8.17 37.80
C MET A 1 21.88 -8.05 36.27
N PHE A 2 23.05 -8.11 35.61
CA PHE A 2 23.20 -8.07 34.15
C PHE A 2 22.51 -9.21 33.36
N THR A 3 22.42 -10.42 33.90
CA THR A 3 21.79 -11.57 33.21
C THR A 3 20.31 -11.33 32.89
N ARG A 4 19.60 -10.56 33.71
CA ARG A 4 18.20 -10.17 33.48
C ARG A 4 18.07 -9.19 32.32
N PHE A 5 19.04 -8.30 32.14
CA PHE A 5 19.07 -7.36 31.02
C PHE A 5 19.38 -8.05 29.70
N ILE A 6 20.26 -9.06 29.70
CA ILE A 6 20.57 -9.85 28.49
C ILE A 6 19.34 -10.65 28.03
N LEU A 7 18.63 -11.30 28.95
CA LEU A 7 17.39 -12.02 28.66
C LEU A 7 16.27 -11.10 28.15
N ALA A 8 16.15 -9.89 28.72
CA ALA A 8 15.19 -8.89 28.27
C ALA A 8 15.52 -8.34 26.87
N ALA A 9 16.79 -8.08 26.58
CA ALA A 9 17.22 -7.61 25.26
C ALA A 9 17.01 -8.67 24.17
N ALA A 10 17.30 -9.95 24.48
CA ALA A 10 17.10 -11.05 23.54
C ALA A 10 15.62 -11.27 23.18
N SER A 11 14.71 -11.06 24.13
CA SER A 11 13.27 -11.22 23.90
C SER A 11 12.67 -10.09 23.05
N VAL A 12 13.15 -8.84 23.20
CA VAL A 12 12.74 -7.72 22.31
C VAL A 12 13.29 -7.90 20.89
N ALA A 13 14.54 -8.36 20.75
CA ALA A 13 15.14 -8.62 19.44
C ALA A 13 14.41 -9.74 18.66
N ALA A 14 13.97 -10.79 19.35
CA ALA A 14 13.21 -11.88 18.73
C ALA A 14 11.84 -11.42 18.18
N LEU A 15 11.20 -10.42 18.80
CA LEU A 15 9.91 -9.88 18.33
C LEU A 15 10.06 -8.94 17.13
N SER A 16 11.20 -8.26 16.98
CA SER A 16 11.46 -7.39 15.83
C SER A 16 11.76 -8.13 14.51
N ALA A 17 11.90 -9.46 14.54
CA ALA A 17 12.19 -10.26 13.35
C ALA A 17 10.96 -10.44 12.42
N CYS A 18 9.74 -10.17 12.91
CA CYS A 18 8.53 -10.15 12.09
C CYS A 18 8.32 -8.77 11.45
N ALA A 19 9.21 -8.37 10.54
CA ALA A 19 9.01 -7.15 9.76
C ALA A 19 7.94 -7.41 8.68
N ILE A 20 6.72 -6.94 8.93
CA ILE A 20 5.62 -6.99 7.95
C ILE A 20 6.00 -6.05 6.79
N THR A 21 6.26 -6.63 5.61
CA THR A 21 6.56 -5.86 4.40
C THR A 21 5.27 -5.58 3.61
N PRO A 22 5.03 -4.35 3.14
CA PRO A 22 3.81 -4.02 2.40
C PRO A 22 3.60 -4.91 1.16
N GLN A 23 4.67 -5.35 0.51
CA GLN A 23 4.60 -6.20 -0.69
C GLN A 23 3.74 -7.47 -0.49
N GLN A 24 3.71 -8.05 0.71
CA GLN A 24 2.91 -9.25 0.97
C GLN A 24 1.41 -9.01 0.97
N TYR A 25 0.98 -7.75 0.92
CA TYR A 25 -0.42 -7.37 0.96
C TYR A 25 -0.87 -6.65 -0.32
N GLU A 26 -0.06 -6.63 -1.37
CA GLU A 26 -0.44 -6.00 -2.64
C GLU A 26 -1.67 -6.69 -3.25
N SER A 27 -2.77 -5.94 -3.38
CA SER A 27 -3.94 -6.33 -4.16
C SER A 27 -3.71 -6.17 -5.67
N THR A 28 -4.65 -6.64 -6.49
CA THR A 28 -4.74 -6.21 -7.89
C THR A 28 -4.85 -4.68 -7.95
N PRO A 29 -4.05 -3.99 -8.79
CA PRO A 29 -4.10 -2.53 -8.89
C PRO A 29 -5.48 -2.00 -9.33
N VAL A 30 -5.84 -0.82 -8.83
CA VAL A 30 -7.13 -0.17 -9.10
C VAL A 30 -6.94 1.21 -9.72
N LEU A 31 -7.97 1.72 -10.38
CA LEU A 31 -7.98 3.03 -11.02
C LEU A 31 -8.77 4.04 -10.18
N ALA A 32 -8.06 5.05 -9.67
CA ALA A 32 -8.68 6.26 -9.15
C ALA A 32 -8.84 7.28 -10.29
N GLN A 33 -10.05 7.81 -10.50
CA GLN A 33 -10.27 8.86 -11.49
C GLN A 33 -9.84 10.22 -10.95
N SER A 34 -9.26 11.05 -11.82
CA SER A 34 -8.96 12.45 -11.51
C SER A 34 -9.23 13.34 -12.73
N PRO A 35 -9.39 14.67 -12.56
CA PRO A 35 -9.63 15.59 -13.67
C PRO A 35 -8.51 15.61 -14.73
N VAL A 36 -7.30 15.22 -14.36
CA VAL A 36 -6.12 15.25 -15.23
C VAL A 36 -5.74 13.87 -15.79
N GLY A 37 -6.57 12.85 -15.56
CA GLY A 37 -6.37 11.48 -16.04
C GLY A 37 -6.45 10.43 -14.92
N PRO A 38 -6.46 9.13 -15.28
CA PRO A 38 -6.50 8.05 -14.31
C PRO A 38 -5.20 7.94 -13.52
N VAL A 39 -5.30 7.55 -12.26
CA VAL A 39 -4.19 7.17 -11.39
C VAL A 39 -4.32 5.68 -11.11
N THR A 40 -3.26 4.92 -11.35
CA THR A 40 -3.21 3.50 -10.96
C THR A 40 -2.67 3.40 -9.55
N CYS A 41 -3.47 2.81 -8.68
CA CYS A 41 -3.24 2.70 -7.25
C CYS A 41 -2.96 1.26 -6.85
N GLN A 42 -1.93 1.09 -6.02
CA GLN A 42 -1.73 -0.11 -5.24
C GLN A 42 -2.46 0.05 -3.92
N ILE A 43 -3.44 -0.82 -3.67
CA ILE A 43 -4.10 -0.94 -2.37
C ILE A 43 -3.41 -2.05 -1.61
N TYR A 44 -3.02 -1.78 -0.37
CA TYR A 44 -2.23 -2.72 0.41
C TYR A 44 -3.04 -3.45 1.46
N THR A 45 -4.11 -2.90 2.03
CA THR A 45 -4.97 -3.72 2.89
C THR A 45 -6.42 -3.29 2.77
N HIS A 46 -7.32 -4.14 3.25
CA HIS A 46 -8.75 -3.80 3.35
C HIS A 46 -9.11 -3.12 4.68
N GLU A 47 -8.13 -2.89 5.55
CA GLU A 47 -8.34 -2.38 6.92
C GLU A 47 -7.64 -1.04 7.17
N GLN A 48 -6.65 -0.67 6.36
CA GLN A 48 -5.92 0.59 6.47
C GLN A 48 -5.51 1.12 5.09
N VAL A 49 -5.58 2.44 4.93
CA VAL A 49 -5.22 3.11 3.67
C VAL A 49 -3.84 3.75 3.71
N THR A 50 -3.19 3.83 4.88
CA THR A 50 -1.94 4.59 5.05
C THR A 50 -0.82 4.15 4.11
N TRP A 51 -0.86 2.88 3.68
CA TRP A 51 0.11 2.29 2.78
C TRP A 51 -0.26 2.43 1.30
N ASP A 52 -1.47 2.85 0.96
CA ASP A 52 -1.92 2.95 -0.44
C ASP A 52 -1.12 3.99 -1.20
N ARG A 53 -0.63 3.60 -2.38
CA ARG A 53 0.33 4.39 -3.17
C ARG A 53 0.00 4.37 -4.65
N SER A 54 0.37 5.44 -5.34
CA SER A 54 0.31 5.50 -6.80
C SER A 54 1.47 4.71 -7.42
N ILE A 55 1.13 3.82 -8.36
CA ILE A 55 2.11 3.09 -9.18
C ILE A 55 2.19 3.65 -10.60
N ASN A 56 1.14 4.36 -11.05
CA ASN A 56 1.15 5.16 -12.27
C ASN A 56 0.28 6.40 -12.06
N ARG A 57 0.69 7.53 -12.64
CA ARG A 57 -0.01 8.82 -12.55
C ARG A 57 0.37 9.71 -13.74
N PRO A 58 -0.47 10.68 -14.12
CA PRO A 58 -0.10 11.68 -15.12
C PRO A 58 1.15 12.45 -14.72
N ALA A 59 2.01 12.76 -15.69
CA ALA A 59 3.29 13.44 -15.46
C ALA A 59 3.12 14.84 -14.84
N SER A 60 1.98 15.49 -15.08
CA SER A 60 1.63 16.81 -14.52
C SER A 60 1.16 16.76 -13.06
N MET A 61 0.84 15.59 -12.53
CA MET A 61 0.44 15.42 -11.13
C MET A 61 1.69 15.35 -10.24
N SER A 62 1.57 15.53 -8.92
CA SER A 62 2.63 15.21 -7.95
C SER A 62 2.44 13.81 -7.35
N VAL A 63 3.51 13.18 -6.83
CA VAL A 63 3.41 11.85 -6.20
C VAL A 63 2.46 11.93 -5.01
N THR A 64 2.64 12.95 -4.17
CA THR A 64 1.82 13.18 -2.97
C THR A 64 0.35 13.36 -3.32
N THR A 65 0.03 14.08 -4.38
CA THR A 65 -1.35 14.25 -4.85
C THR A 65 -1.94 12.91 -5.32
N ALA A 66 -1.18 12.12 -6.08
CA ALA A 66 -1.63 10.82 -6.56
C ALA A 66 -1.81 9.81 -5.42
N ASP A 67 -0.90 9.79 -4.45
CA ASP A 67 -1.01 8.92 -3.28
C ASP A 67 -2.21 9.30 -2.42
N ASN A 68 -2.53 10.59 -2.28
CA ASN A 68 -3.75 11.03 -1.61
C ASN A 68 -5.01 10.53 -2.33
N LEU A 69 -5.04 10.51 -3.66
CA LEU A 69 -6.13 9.92 -4.42
C LEU A 69 -6.23 8.40 -4.18
N CYS A 70 -5.10 7.71 -4.13
CA CYS A 70 -5.09 6.27 -3.84
C CYS A 70 -5.60 5.94 -2.43
N ARG A 71 -5.25 6.75 -1.43
CA ARG A 71 -5.80 6.61 -0.08
C ARG A 71 -7.31 6.87 -0.01
N GLN A 72 -7.80 7.85 -0.76
CA GLN A 72 -9.23 8.13 -0.86
C GLN A 72 -9.97 6.97 -1.53
N GLU A 73 -9.38 6.39 -2.58
CA GLU A 73 -9.95 5.25 -3.28
C GLU A 73 -9.94 3.99 -2.40
N GLY A 74 -8.85 3.73 -1.67
CA GLY A 74 -8.80 2.68 -0.67
C GLY A 74 -9.89 2.85 0.39
N ALA A 75 -10.07 4.06 0.92
CA ALA A 75 -11.10 4.36 1.91
C ALA A 75 -12.52 4.10 1.37
N ARG A 76 -12.77 4.46 0.10
CA ARG A 76 -14.04 4.18 -0.58
C ARG A 76 -14.29 2.68 -0.70
N ILE A 77 -13.28 1.90 -1.07
CA ILE A 77 -13.38 0.43 -1.18
C ILE A 77 -13.65 -0.19 0.19
N MET A 78 -12.96 0.25 1.23
CA MET A 78 -13.20 -0.18 2.61
C MET A 78 -14.64 0.06 3.07
N GLN A 79 -15.28 1.12 2.58
CA GLN A 79 -16.68 1.44 2.87
C GLN A 79 -17.68 0.64 2.01
N GLY A 80 -17.23 -0.40 1.30
CA GLY A 80 -18.08 -1.26 0.46
C GLY A 80 -18.15 -0.82 -1.01
N GLY A 81 -17.32 0.15 -1.43
CA GLY A 81 -17.20 0.53 -2.82
C GLY A 81 -16.58 -0.58 -3.67
N ALA A 82 -17.22 -0.93 -4.79
CA ALA A 82 -16.62 -1.89 -5.72
C ALA A 82 -15.33 -1.31 -6.34
N PRO A 83 -14.19 -2.03 -6.31
CA PRO A 83 -12.95 -1.57 -6.92
C PRO A 83 -13.04 -1.56 -8.45
N ASN A 84 -12.50 -0.51 -9.07
CA ASN A 84 -12.29 -0.47 -10.51
C ASN A 84 -10.88 -0.96 -10.82
N TYR A 85 -10.71 -2.23 -11.14
CA TYR A 85 -9.39 -2.80 -11.40
C TYR A 85 -8.76 -2.19 -12.65
N ALA A 86 -7.47 -1.88 -12.57
CA ALA A 86 -6.71 -1.47 -13.74
C ALA A 86 -6.69 -2.61 -14.76
N PRO A 87 -6.85 -2.33 -16.07
CA PRO A 87 -6.63 -3.34 -17.09
C PRO A 87 -5.24 -3.91 -16.87
N THR A 88 -5.14 -5.23 -16.77
CA THR A 88 -3.87 -5.92 -16.56
C THR A 88 -2.92 -5.50 -17.68
N ALA A 89 -1.93 -4.67 -17.35
CA ALA A 89 -0.72 -4.65 -18.14
C ALA A 89 -0.20 -6.08 -18.06
N ALA A 90 -0.07 -6.76 -19.21
CA ALA A 90 0.58 -8.06 -19.27
C ALA A 90 1.85 -7.97 -18.42
N ALA A 91 1.94 -8.83 -17.40
CA ALA A 91 3.10 -8.89 -16.53
C ALA A 91 4.36 -8.97 -17.41
N PRO A 92 5.44 -8.22 -17.11
CA PRO A 92 6.69 -8.42 -17.82
C PRO A 92 7.11 -9.88 -17.60
N ALA A 93 7.19 -10.64 -18.68
CA ALA A 93 7.76 -11.97 -18.68
C ALA A 93 9.22 -11.85 -18.18
N ASN A 94 9.49 -12.39 -17.00
CA ASN A 94 10.82 -12.73 -16.54
C ASN A 94 10.76 -14.13 -15.92
#